data_AF-A0AAW3MRH4-F1
#
_entry.id   AF-A0AAW3MRH4-F1
#
_cell.length_a   1.000
_cell.length_b   1.000
_cell.length_c   1.000
_cell.angle_alpha   90.00
_cell.angle_beta   90.00
_cell.angle_gamma   90.00
#
_symmetry.space_group_name_H-M   'P 1'
#
loop_
_entity.id
_entity.type
_entity.pdbx_description
1 polymer ?
#
loop_
_entity_poly.entity_id
_entity_poly.type
_entity_poly.pdbx_seq_one_letter_code
_entity_poly.pdbx_strand_id
1 'polypeptide(L)'
;MAAALLFGVPLPSSAQIAPTPGTNTLVIQTQNGLPQVNIAAPSGAGVSVNTYNQFDVQKNGAILNNSPTIVQTQQAGYINGNPNFGTGQSARIIVNQVNSANPSQLRGYVEVAGSRAEVILANPSGIVVDGGGFINTSRATLTTGQPYYGADGSLGGFNVTRGLISVQGAGLNAANVDQVDLISRAVQANAAIYAKNLNVVAGANQVNHDTLAATPIAGEGAAPAIAIDVSQLGGMYSNRILLVSNENGVGVANAGTIAAQAGDLTLQSNGQLVLTGKTTASGNLTATANSIQNSGTTYAQQNVLRL
;
A
#
# COMPACT_ATOMS: atom_id res chain seq x y z
N MET A 1 -38.79 43.64 -13.69
CA MET A 1 -37.43 43.25 -14.10
C MET A 1 -36.49 43.47 -12.93
N ALA A 2 -35.85 42.40 -12.43
CA ALA A 2 -34.53 42.43 -11.81
C ALA A 2 -34.12 40.96 -11.59
N ALA A 3 -33.32 40.45 -12.50
CA ALA A 3 -32.77 39.10 -12.46
C ALA A 3 -31.63 39.05 -11.44
N ALA A 4 -31.70 38.11 -10.49
CA ALA A 4 -30.59 37.80 -9.61
C ALA A 4 -29.66 36.79 -10.31
N LEU A 5 -28.47 37.25 -10.69
CA LEU A 5 -27.38 36.39 -11.17
C LEU A 5 -26.72 35.72 -9.95
N LEU A 6 -26.93 34.41 -9.80
CA LEU A 6 -26.12 33.59 -8.90
C LEU A 6 -24.76 33.32 -9.55
N PHE A 7 -23.72 33.96 -9.01
CA PHE A 7 -22.34 33.55 -9.28
C PHE A 7 -22.03 32.29 -8.49
N GLY A 8 -22.00 31.14 -9.17
CA GLY A 8 -21.43 29.92 -8.63
C GLY A 8 -19.92 30.11 -8.46
N VAL A 9 -19.44 30.10 -7.21
CA VAL A 9 -18.01 30.04 -6.94
C VAL A 9 -17.54 28.64 -7.38
N PRO A 10 -16.59 28.52 -8.31
CA PRO A 10 -16.05 27.20 -8.66
C PRO A 10 -15.32 26.66 -7.44
N LEU A 11 -15.85 25.60 -6.83
CA LEU A 11 -15.07 24.83 -5.87
C LEU A 11 -13.83 24.32 -6.62
N PRO A 12 -12.62 24.51 -6.10
CA PRO A 12 -11.44 23.91 -6.70
C PRO A 12 -11.64 22.39 -6.65
N SER A 13 -11.98 21.81 -7.80
CA SER A 13 -11.87 20.38 -8.03
C SER A 13 -10.38 20.07 -8.12
N SER A 14 -9.72 19.92 -6.97
CA SER A 14 -8.38 19.33 -6.92
C SER A 14 -8.47 17.99 -7.62
N ALA A 15 -7.80 17.85 -8.77
CA ALA A 15 -7.79 16.59 -9.51
C ALA A 15 -7.27 15.49 -8.56
N GLN A 16 -8.15 14.53 -8.28
CA GLN A 16 -7.93 13.48 -7.29
C GLN A 16 -6.82 12.51 -7.74
N ILE A 17 -6.83 12.16 -9.02
CA ILE A 17 -5.77 11.39 -9.67
C ILE A 17 -5.32 12.19 -10.89
N ALA A 18 -4.08 12.68 -10.85
CA ALA A 18 -3.51 13.55 -11.86
C ALA A 18 -2.26 12.89 -12.45
N PRO A 19 -2.32 12.33 -13.68
CA PRO A 19 -1.16 11.72 -14.31
C PRO A 19 -0.11 12.78 -14.62
N THR A 20 1.17 12.40 -14.61
CA THR A 20 2.24 13.29 -15.03
C THR A 20 2.06 13.61 -16.53
N PRO A 21 2.07 14.91 -16.92
CA PRO A 21 1.93 15.30 -18.33
C PRO A 21 2.97 14.65 -19.24
N GLY A 22 2.57 14.31 -20.46
CA GLY A 22 3.45 13.72 -21.46
C GLY A 22 3.70 12.21 -21.30
N THR A 23 3.04 11.55 -20.35
CA THR A 23 3.06 10.08 -20.24
C THR A 23 1.88 9.44 -20.95
N ASN A 24 1.96 8.11 -21.17
CA ASN A 24 0.88 7.33 -21.76
C ASN A 24 -0.24 6.98 -20.75
N THR A 25 -0.14 7.44 -19.50
CA THR A 25 -1.19 7.23 -18.49
C THR A 25 -2.30 8.24 -18.70
N LEU A 26 -3.52 7.77 -18.93
CA LEU A 26 -4.68 8.64 -19.14
C LEU A 26 -5.68 8.46 -18.01
N VAL A 27 -6.25 9.56 -17.51
CA VAL A 27 -7.32 9.53 -16.51
C VAL A 27 -8.57 10.13 -17.12
N ILE A 28 -9.65 9.34 -17.13
CA ILE A 28 -10.98 9.73 -17.60
C ILE A 28 -12.00 9.50 -16.49
N GLN A 29 -13.24 9.92 -16.71
CA GLN A 29 -14.36 9.61 -15.82
C GLN A 29 -15.20 8.48 -16.41
N THR A 30 -15.55 7.52 -15.57
CA THR A 30 -16.58 6.51 -15.90
C THR A 30 -17.97 7.14 -15.93
N GLN A 31 -18.95 6.39 -16.45
CA GLN A 31 -20.33 6.89 -16.56
C GLN A 31 -20.96 7.23 -15.20
N ASN A 32 -20.57 6.55 -14.12
CA ASN A 32 -21.02 6.84 -12.76
C ASN A 32 -20.08 7.80 -12.00
N GLY A 33 -19.12 8.43 -12.68
CA GLY A 33 -18.29 9.51 -12.13
C GLY A 33 -17.10 9.05 -11.29
N LEU A 34 -16.67 7.80 -11.39
CA LEU A 34 -15.40 7.34 -10.82
C LEU A 34 -14.23 7.67 -11.74
N PRO A 35 -13.06 8.06 -11.19
CA PRO A 35 -11.84 8.17 -11.99
C PRO A 35 -11.42 6.79 -12.50
N GLN A 36 -11.26 6.68 -13.81
CA GLN A 36 -10.69 5.53 -14.50
C GLN A 36 -9.33 5.90 -15.05
N VAL A 37 -8.31 5.18 -14.60
CA VAL A 37 -6.95 5.23 -15.13
C VAL A 37 -6.86 4.21 -16.27
N ASN A 38 -6.76 4.67 -17.50
CA ASN A 38 -6.25 3.87 -18.61
C ASN A 38 -4.73 3.82 -18.46
N ILE A 39 -4.24 2.72 -17.89
CA ILE A 39 -2.83 2.53 -17.57
C ILE A 39 -1.98 2.44 -18.85
N ALA A 40 -0.71 2.79 -18.77
CA ALA A 40 0.23 2.67 -19.87
C ALA A 40 0.41 1.19 -20.28
N ALA A 41 0.75 0.94 -21.55
CA ALA A 41 1.10 -0.40 -22.02
C ALA A 41 2.25 -0.99 -21.18
N PRO A 42 2.17 -2.28 -20.78
CA PRO A 42 3.22 -2.89 -19.98
C PRO A 42 4.52 -3.08 -20.77
N SER A 43 5.64 -3.15 -20.05
CA SER A 43 6.93 -3.60 -20.58
C SER A 43 6.89 -5.06 -21.05
N GLY A 44 7.96 -5.54 -21.70
CA GLY A 44 8.12 -6.97 -22.03
C GLY A 44 8.09 -7.88 -20.80
N ALA A 45 8.45 -7.35 -19.63
CA ALA A 45 8.33 -8.02 -18.34
C ALA A 45 6.90 -7.96 -17.76
N GLY A 46 5.92 -7.35 -18.43
CA GLY A 46 4.53 -7.28 -17.96
C GLY A 46 4.26 -6.20 -16.89
N VAL A 47 5.15 -5.22 -16.74
CA VAL A 47 5.01 -4.13 -15.77
C VAL A 47 4.49 -2.87 -16.46
N SER A 48 3.33 -2.37 -16.04
CA SER A 48 2.79 -1.07 -16.47
C SER A 48 3.21 -0.01 -15.44
N VAL A 49 4.02 0.96 -15.86
CA VAL A 49 4.46 2.07 -15.01
C VAL A 49 3.66 3.32 -15.33
N ASN A 50 2.97 3.83 -14.32
CA ASN A 50 2.09 4.98 -14.41
C ASN A 50 2.56 6.04 -13.42
N THR A 51 2.87 7.23 -13.90
CA THR A 51 3.39 8.31 -13.04
C THR A 51 2.35 9.40 -12.83
N TYR A 52 2.34 9.96 -11.62
CA TYR A 52 1.33 10.92 -11.18
C TYR A 52 1.93 12.10 -10.44
N ASN A 53 1.32 13.26 -10.61
CA ASN A 53 1.56 14.41 -9.74
C ASN A 53 0.69 14.35 -8.47
N GLN A 54 -0.41 13.58 -8.50
CA GLN A 54 -1.22 13.24 -7.34
C GLN A 54 -1.98 11.94 -7.61
N PHE A 55 -2.09 11.07 -6.61
CA PHE A 55 -2.94 9.88 -6.66
C PHE A 55 -3.65 9.72 -5.33
N ASP A 56 -4.87 10.24 -5.28
CA ASP A 56 -5.83 10.09 -4.19
C ASP A 56 -7.02 9.25 -4.66
N VAL A 57 -7.57 8.46 -3.76
CA VAL A 57 -8.77 7.65 -3.98
C VAL A 57 -9.79 8.10 -2.95
N GLN A 58 -10.88 8.75 -3.40
CA GLN A 58 -12.01 9.07 -2.54
C GLN A 58 -12.81 7.82 -2.19
N LYS A 59 -13.77 7.96 -1.27
CA LYS A 59 -14.61 6.87 -0.76
C LYS A 59 -15.31 6.04 -1.83
N ASN A 60 -15.70 6.67 -2.94
CA ASN A 60 -16.40 5.98 -4.03
C ASN A 60 -15.47 5.09 -4.87
N GLY A 61 -14.15 5.20 -4.70
CA GLY A 61 -13.15 4.35 -5.34
C GLY A 61 -12.53 4.92 -6.62
N ALA A 62 -11.70 4.10 -7.25
CA ALA A 62 -11.04 4.36 -8.52
C ALA A 62 -10.83 3.05 -9.30
N ILE A 63 -10.70 3.16 -10.63
CA ILE A 63 -10.50 2.02 -11.52
C ILE A 63 -9.15 2.13 -12.23
N LEU A 64 -8.39 1.03 -12.27
CA LEU A 64 -7.23 0.80 -13.11
C LEU A 64 -7.68 -0.10 -14.28
N ASN A 65 -7.77 0.45 -15.48
CA ASN A 65 -8.25 -0.29 -16.66
C ASN A 65 -7.14 -1.15 -17.28
N ASN A 66 -7.11 -2.43 -16.92
CA ASN A 66 -6.15 -3.43 -17.39
C ASN A 66 -6.73 -4.35 -18.48
N SER A 67 -7.80 -3.92 -19.16
CA SER A 67 -8.48 -4.73 -20.18
C SER A 67 -8.24 -4.18 -21.59
N PRO A 68 -7.87 -5.00 -22.60
CA PRO A 68 -7.84 -4.57 -23.99
C PRO A 68 -9.25 -4.49 -24.63
N THR A 69 -10.28 -4.97 -23.94
CA THR A 69 -11.66 -5.06 -24.47
C THR A 69 -12.67 -4.54 -23.45
N ILE A 70 -13.93 -4.38 -23.87
CA ILE A 70 -15.02 -4.01 -22.96
C ILE A 70 -15.08 -5.01 -21.81
N VAL A 71 -15.19 -4.52 -20.58
CA VAL A 71 -15.22 -5.35 -19.38
C VAL A 71 -16.20 -4.79 -18.35
N GLN A 72 -16.84 -5.68 -17.60
CA GLN A 72 -17.66 -5.31 -16.45
C GLN A 72 -16.78 -5.13 -15.21
N THR A 73 -16.96 -4.00 -14.53
CA THR A 73 -16.36 -3.68 -13.23
C THR A 73 -17.40 -3.79 -12.13
N GLN A 74 -16.95 -3.99 -10.90
CA GLN A 74 -17.79 -4.00 -9.70
C GLN A 74 -18.22 -2.57 -9.33
N GLN A 75 -17.34 -1.59 -9.50
CA GLN A 75 -17.61 -0.22 -9.06
C GLN A 75 -18.29 0.67 -10.11
N ALA A 76 -18.12 0.42 -11.42
CA ALA A 76 -18.63 1.31 -12.48
C ALA A 76 -19.47 0.63 -13.58
N GLY A 77 -19.78 -0.66 -13.45
CA GLY A 77 -20.45 -1.40 -14.52
C GLY A 77 -19.53 -1.59 -15.73
N TYR A 78 -20.08 -1.57 -16.94
CA TYR A 78 -19.28 -1.78 -18.15
C TYR A 78 -18.44 -0.55 -18.50
N ILE A 79 -17.16 -0.78 -18.75
CA ILE A 79 -16.22 0.22 -19.29
C ILE A 79 -15.64 -0.27 -20.61
N ASN A 80 -15.23 0.67 -21.47
CA ASN A 80 -14.48 0.33 -22.68
C ASN A 80 -13.09 -0.20 -22.35
N GLY A 81 -12.51 -0.95 -23.30
CA GLY A 81 -11.11 -1.37 -23.23
C GLY A 81 -10.16 -0.18 -23.13
N ASN A 82 -9.02 -0.42 -22.50
CA ASN A 82 -7.93 0.54 -22.39
C ASN A 82 -7.35 0.81 -23.79
N PRO A 83 -7.43 2.06 -24.30
CA PRO A 83 -6.96 2.40 -25.64
C PRO A 83 -5.44 2.28 -25.81
N ASN A 84 -4.68 2.17 -24.71
CA ASN A 84 -3.23 1.96 -24.75
C ASN A 84 -2.86 0.50 -25.08
N PHE A 85 -3.81 -0.43 -25.09
CA PHE A 85 -3.55 -1.86 -25.23
C PHE A 85 -3.97 -2.40 -26.60
N GLY A 86 -3.15 -3.27 -27.16
CA GLY A 86 -3.52 -4.26 -28.16
C GLY A 86 -3.91 -5.60 -27.53
N THR A 87 -4.28 -6.56 -28.36
CA THR A 87 -4.71 -7.91 -27.94
C THR A 87 -3.64 -8.59 -27.08
N GLY A 88 -4.04 -9.06 -25.89
CA GLY A 88 -3.16 -9.81 -24.97
C GLY A 88 -2.17 -8.96 -24.18
N GLN A 89 -2.24 -7.62 -24.24
CA GLN A 89 -1.27 -6.73 -23.59
C GLN A 89 -1.67 -6.28 -22.17
N SER A 90 -2.38 -7.11 -21.41
CA SER A 90 -2.68 -6.81 -20.00
C SER A 90 -1.41 -6.85 -19.14
N ALA A 91 -1.29 -5.91 -18.20
CA ALA A 91 -0.21 -5.88 -17.23
C ALA A 91 -0.38 -6.96 -16.16
N ARG A 92 0.73 -7.55 -15.72
CA ARG A 92 0.79 -8.42 -14.53
C ARG A 92 1.02 -7.60 -13.26
N ILE A 93 1.75 -6.50 -13.38
CA ILE A 93 2.07 -5.57 -12.30
C ILE A 93 1.73 -4.15 -12.76
N ILE A 94 0.92 -3.43 -11.96
CA ILE A 94 0.56 -2.04 -12.20
C ILE A 94 1.23 -1.19 -11.14
N VAL A 95 2.23 -0.41 -11.54
CA VAL A 95 2.92 0.54 -10.67
C VAL A 95 2.30 1.92 -10.82
N ASN A 96 1.80 2.47 -9.72
CA ASN A 96 1.34 3.85 -9.61
C ASN A 96 2.37 4.65 -8.80
N GLN A 97 3.23 5.37 -9.50
CA GLN A 97 4.34 6.12 -8.92
C GLN A 97 4.00 7.60 -8.83
N VAL A 98 3.90 8.12 -7.62
CA VAL A 98 3.50 9.49 -7.34
C VAL A 98 4.74 10.33 -7.04
N ASN A 99 4.92 11.39 -7.83
CA ASN A 99 5.93 12.41 -7.61
C ASN A 99 5.24 13.69 -7.12
N SER A 100 4.88 13.70 -5.84
CA SER A 100 4.20 14.81 -5.17
C SER A 100 4.96 15.20 -3.90
N ALA A 101 4.84 16.45 -3.48
CA ALA A 101 5.24 16.87 -2.13
C ALA A 101 4.25 16.38 -1.05
N ASN A 102 3.04 15.97 -1.46
CA ASN A 102 1.97 15.55 -0.57
C ASN A 102 1.83 14.03 -0.54
N PRO A 103 1.40 13.46 0.60
CA PRO A 103 1.07 12.04 0.69
C PRO A 103 -0.18 11.72 -0.13
N SER A 104 -0.26 10.47 -0.60
CA SER A 104 -1.46 9.92 -1.22
C SER A 104 -2.54 9.61 -0.18
N GLN A 105 -3.80 9.86 -0.52
CA GLN A 105 -4.96 9.57 0.32
C GLN A 105 -5.74 8.38 -0.26
N LEU A 106 -5.76 7.23 0.41
CA LEU A 106 -6.50 6.04 -0.01
C LEU A 106 -7.73 5.86 0.88
N ARG A 107 -8.87 6.40 0.46
CA ARG A 107 -10.13 6.43 1.23
C ARG A 107 -11.23 5.52 0.69
N GLY A 108 -10.95 4.80 -0.39
CA GLY A 108 -11.87 3.88 -1.05
C GLY A 108 -11.12 2.79 -1.81
N TYR A 109 -11.86 1.96 -2.52
CA TYR A 109 -11.30 0.79 -3.20
C TYR A 109 -10.65 1.16 -4.54
N VAL A 110 -9.50 0.55 -4.81
CA VAL A 110 -8.87 0.53 -6.14
C VAL A 110 -9.23 -0.78 -6.82
N GLU A 111 -9.91 -0.70 -7.96
CA GLU A 111 -10.31 -1.87 -8.75
C GLU A 111 -9.47 -2.03 -10.00
N VAL A 112 -8.93 -3.23 -10.23
CA VAL A 112 -8.33 -3.59 -11.52
C VAL A 112 -9.44 -4.14 -12.44
N ALA A 113 -9.78 -3.40 -13.49
CA ALA A 113 -10.71 -3.88 -14.50
C ALA A 113 -10.01 -4.81 -15.51
N GLY A 114 -10.63 -5.93 -15.86
CA GLY A 114 -10.03 -6.93 -16.75
C GLY A 114 -9.15 -7.93 -16.02
N SER A 115 -7.97 -8.19 -16.58
CA SER A 115 -7.04 -9.19 -16.05
C SER A 115 -6.57 -8.83 -14.63
N ARG A 116 -6.68 -9.78 -13.69
CA ARG A 116 -6.16 -9.67 -12.31
C ARG A 116 -4.67 -9.34 -12.34
N ALA A 117 -4.23 -8.40 -11.50
CA ALA A 117 -2.85 -7.94 -11.46
C ALA A 117 -2.39 -7.61 -10.03
N GLU A 118 -1.09 -7.41 -9.86
CA GLU A 118 -0.54 -6.72 -8.70
C GLU A 118 -0.74 -5.21 -8.82
N VAL A 119 -0.97 -4.54 -7.70
CA VAL A 119 -1.12 -3.08 -7.63
C VAL A 119 -0.12 -2.52 -6.64
N ILE A 120 0.69 -1.59 -7.12
CA ILE A 120 1.67 -0.87 -6.31
C ILE A 120 1.29 0.60 -6.30
N LEU A 121 1.22 1.20 -5.12
CA LEU A 121 1.13 2.64 -4.92
C LEU A 121 2.41 3.10 -4.23
N ALA A 122 3.25 3.83 -4.96
CA ALA A 122 4.53 4.34 -4.50
C ALA A 122 4.49 5.86 -4.36
N ASN A 123 4.61 6.39 -3.14
CA ASN A 123 4.70 7.82 -2.89
C ASN A 123 5.69 8.12 -1.75
N PRO A 124 6.90 8.62 -2.05
CA PRO A 124 7.90 8.94 -1.03
C PRO A 124 7.49 10.01 -0.02
N SER A 125 6.49 10.83 -0.34
CA SER A 125 5.96 11.83 0.59
C SER A 125 4.97 11.24 1.60
N GLY A 126 4.56 9.97 1.43
CA GLY A 126 3.75 9.22 2.37
C GLY A 126 2.45 8.70 1.76
N ILE A 127 1.76 7.84 2.51
CA ILE A 127 0.45 7.29 2.15
C ILE A 127 -0.44 7.28 3.40
N VAL A 128 -1.64 7.81 3.29
CA VAL A 128 -2.66 7.79 4.34
C VAL A 128 -3.82 6.92 3.88
N VAL A 129 -4.19 5.93 4.66
CA VAL A 129 -5.29 5.01 4.37
C VAL A 129 -6.41 5.23 5.40
N ASP A 130 -7.63 5.45 4.89
CA ASP A 130 -8.83 5.68 5.70
C ASP A 130 -10.06 5.11 4.99
N GLY A 131 -10.22 3.78 5.06
CA GLY A 131 -11.23 3.02 4.31
C GLY A 131 -10.75 2.49 2.96
N GLY A 132 -9.44 2.30 2.80
CA GLY A 132 -8.85 1.78 1.57
C GLY A 132 -9.08 0.27 1.39
N GLY A 133 -9.03 -0.18 0.14
CA GLY A 133 -9.11 -1.59 -0.21
C GLY A 133 -8.82 -1.85 -1.69
N PHE A 134 -8.84 -3.11 -2.10
CA PHE A 134 -8.50 -3.50 -3.47
C PHE A 134 -9.49 -4.52 -4.04
N ILE A 135 -9.82 -4.40 -5.32
CA ILE A 135 -10.69 -5.32 -6.05
C ILE A 135 -9.92 -5.89 -7.24
N ASN A 136 -10.04 -7.21 -7.43
CA ASN A 136 -9.36 -7.95 -8.50
C ASN A 136 -7.83 -7.78 -8.49
N THR A 137 -7.26 -7.74 -7.28
CA THR A 137 -5.81 -7.58 -7.05
C THR A 137 -5.24 -8.84 -6.39
N SER A 138 -4.15 -9.38 -6.93
CA SER A 138 -3.43 -10.52 -6.34
C SER A 138 -2.56 -10.09 -5.16
N ARG A 139 -1.79 -9.02 -5.37
CA ARG A 139 -0.89 -8.44 -4.38
C ARG A 139 -1.02 -6.91 -4.38
N ALA A 140 -1.13 -6.34 -3.20
CA ALA A 140 -1.20 -4.89 -3.02
C ALA A 140 0.03 -4.41 -2.24
N THR A 141 0.83 -3.53 -2.83
CA THR A 141 1.99 -2.92 -2.16
C THR A 141 1.74 -1.43 -1.99
N LEU A 142 1.71 -0.96 -0.74
CA LEU A 142 1.78 0.46 -0.42
C LEU A 142 3.21 0.76 -0.01
N THR A 143 3.87 1.69 -0.71
CA THR A 143 5.28 1.99 -0.45
C THR A 143 5.61 3.46 -0.46
N THR A 144 6.54 3.87 0.40
CA THR A 144 7.18 5.20 0.30
C THR A 144 8.55 5.11 -0.37
N GLY A 145 8.94 3.93 -0.83
CA GLY A 145 10.15 3.75 -1.61
C GLY A 145 9.95 4.16 -3.07
N GLN A 146 11.01 4.69 -3.68
CA GLN A 146 11.08 4.85 -5.12
C GLN A 146 11.29 3.49 -5.79
N PRO A 147 10.42 3.06 -6.72
CA PRO A 147 10.64 1.82 -7.46
C PRO A 147 11.91 1.89 -8.31
N TYR A 148 12.64 0.77 -8.42
CA TYR A 148 13.71 0.61 -9.40
C TYR A 148 13.43 -0.57 -10.33
N TYR A 149 13.90 -0.47 -11.56
CA TYR A 149 13.55 -1.40 -12.63
C TYR A 149 14.81 -2.01 -13.27
N GLY A 150 14.69 -3.25 -13.74
CA GLY A 150 15.68 -3.89 -14.59
C GLY A 150 15.72 -3.29 -16.00
N ALA A 151 16.77 -3.62 -16.76
CA ALA A 151 16.93 -3.13 -18.13
C ALA A 151 15.81 -3.61 -19.09
N ASP A 152 15.15 -4.72 -18.77
CA ASP A 152 14.00 -5.29 -19.48
C ASP A 152 12.65 -4.69 -19.04
N GLY A 153 12.67 -3.73 -18.10
CA GLY A 153 11.48 -3.14 -17.50
C GLY A 153 10.79 -4.02 -16.48
N SER A 154 11.47 -5.05 -15.94
CA SER A 154 11.02 -5.78 -14.74
C SER A 154 11.11 -4.91 -13.50
N LEU A 155 10.22 -5.12 -12.52
CA LEU A 155 10.28 -4.43 -11.25
C LEU A 155 11.27 -5.13 -10.33
N GLY A 156 12.36 -4.45 -9.97
CA GLY A 156 13.38 -5.03 -9.08
C GLY A 156 13.05 -4.86 -7.59
N GLY A 157 12.40 -3.76 -7.22
CA GLY A 157 12.14 -3.44 -5.82
C GLY A 157 11.95 -1.95 -5.55
N PHE A 158 12.22 -1.55 -4.29
CA PHE A 158 11.95 -0.20 -3.78
C PHE A 158 13.13 0.33 -2.98
N ASN A 159 13.53 1.58 -3.24
CA ASN A 159 14.50 2.32 -2.42
C ASN A 159 13.75 3.24 -1.45
N VAL A 160 13.73 2.85 -0.18
CA VAL A 160 13.02 3.55 0.89
C VAL A 160 14.01 4.44 1.65
N THR A 161 13.85 5.76 1.55
CA THR A 161 14.70 6.74 2.27
C THR A 161 13.91 7.61 3.25
N ARG A 162 12.60 7.76 3.06
CA ARG A 162 11.69 8.58 3.86
C ARG A 162 10.24 8.14 3.72
N GLY A 163 9.34 8.88 4.37
CA GLY A 163 7.90 8.74 4.23
C GLY A 163 7.26 7.83 5.27
N LEU A 164 6.01 8.15 5.60
CA LEU A 164 5.16 7.44 6.55
C LEU A 164 3.97 6.82 5.80
N ILE A 165 3.64 5.57 6.13
CA ILE A 165 2.33 4.99 5.85
C ILE A 165 1.50 5.08 7.12
N SER A 166 0.38 5.79 7.08
CA SER A 166 -0.58 5.88 8.19
C SER A 166 -1.87 5.17 7.81
N VAL A 167 -2.29 4.19 8.60
CA VAL A 167 -3.62 3.57 8.50
C VAL A 167 -4.46 4.07 9.66
N GLN A 168 -5.56 4.74 9.37
CA GLN A 168 -6.40 5.46 10.34
C GLN A 168 -7.89 5.34 10.00
N GLY A 169 -8.75 5.89 10.85
CA GLY A 169 -10.19 5.95 10.60
C GLY A 169 -10.80 4.59 10.28
N ALA A 170 -11.37 4.42 9.08
CA ALA A 170 -12.00 3.18 8.64
C ALA A 170 -11.00 2.05 8.30
N GLY A 171 -9.69 2.30 8.37
CA GLY A 171 -8.65 1.29 8.24
C GLY A 171 -8.35 0.86 6.80
N LEU A 172 -7.73 -0.31 6.66
CA LEU A 172 -7.41 -0.97 5.39
C LEU A 172 -8.09 -2.34 5.34
N ASN A 173 -9.01 -2.53 4.40
CA ASN A 173 -9.62 -3.83 4.15
C ASN A 173 -9.11 -4.45 2.85
N ALA A 174 -8.17 -5.38 3.00
CA ALA A 174 -7.58 -6.16 1.92
C ALA A 174 -7.65 -7.67 2.22
N ALA A 175 -8.66 -8.13 2.97
CA ALA A 175 -8.85 -9.54 3.32
C ALA A 175 -9.09 -10.45 2.10
N ASN A 176 -9.46 -9.88 0.97
CA ASN A 176 -9.62 -10.57 -0.31
C ASN A 176 -8.33 -10.65 -1.15
N VAL A 177 -7.29 -9.89 -0.78
CA VAL A 177 -5.99 -9.85 -1.48
C VAL A 177 -5.09 -10.95 -0.94
N ASP A 178 -4.34 -11.62 -1.81
CA ASP A 178 -3.53 -12.77 -1.40
C ASP A 178 -2.31 -12.34 -0.58
N GLN A 179 -1.73 -11.19 -0.91
CA GLN A 179 -0.62 -10.59 -0.16
C GLN A 179 -0.73 -9.06 -0.12
N VAL A 180 -0.45 -8.49 1.05
CA VAL A 180 -0.37 -7.05 1.27
C VAL A 180 1.00 -6.72 1.84
N ASP A 181 1.69 -5.78 1.20
CA ASP A 181 2.98 -5.28 1.68
C ASP A 181 2.90 -3.79 1.98
N LEU A 182 3.31 -3.42 3.20
CA LEU A 182 3.53 -2.04 3.60
C LEU A 182 5.03 -1.81 3.71
N ILE A 183 5.61 -1.04 2.79
CA ILE A 183 7.07 -0.88 2.65
C ILE A 183 7.41 0.61 2.77
N SER A 184 7.88 1.07 3.92
CA SER A 184 8.11 2.50 4.14
C SER A 184 9.16 2.78 5.18
N ARG A 185 9.53 4.04 5.38
CA ARG A 185 10.47 4.34 6.47
C ARG A 185 9.83 4.14 7.84
N ALA A 186 8.56 4.50 7.98
CA ALA A 186 7.75 4.18 9.14
C ALA A 186 6.31 3.81 8.75
N VAL A 187 5.67 3.00 9.59
CA VAL A 187 4.26 2.61 9.49
C VAL A 187 3.56 2.88 10.83
N GLN A 188 2.41 3.55 10.76
CA GLN A 188 1.50 3.73 11.88
C GLN A 188 0.18 3.03 11.57
N ALA A 189 -0.21 2.08 12.43
CA ALA A 189 -1.50 1.42 12.39
C ALA A 189 -2.37 1.94 13.53
N ASN A 190 -3.12 3.00 13.25
CA ASN A 190 -4.08 3.63 14.15
C ASN A 190 -5.52 3.13 13.99
N ALA A 191 -5.74 2.25 13.01
CA ALA A 191 -6.98 1.55 12.75
C ALA A 191 -6.68 0.12 12.28
N ALA A 192 -7.73 -0.66 12.02
CA ALA A 192 -7.58 -2.06 11.63
C ALA A 192 -7.01 -2.21 10.21
N ILE A 193 -6.09 -3.16 10.05
CA ILE A 193 -5.58 -3.66 8.78
C ILE A 193 -5.99 -5.13 8.67
N TYR A 194 -6.74 -5.46 7.62
CA TYR A 194 -7.14 -6.83 7.31
C TYR A 194 -6.47 -7.30 6.02
N ALA A 195 -5.83 -8.47 6.04
CA ALA A 195 -5.18 -9.09 4.88
C ALA A 195 -5.23 -10.63 4.96
N LYS A 196 -4.89 -11.36 3.90
CA LYS A 196 -4.60 -12.79 4.01
C LYS A 196 -3.15 -13.03 4.46
N ASN A 197 -2.19 -12.36 3.82
CA ASN A 197 -0.80 -12.36 4.22
C ASN A 197 -0.36 -10.89 4.30
N LEU A 198 0.16 -10.46 5.45
CA LEU A 198 0.61 -9.10 5.68
C LEU A 198 2.11 -9.09 5.91
N ASN A 199 2.84 -8.34 5.11
CA ASN A 199 4.25 -8.04 5.37
C ASN A 199 4.39 -6.54 5.59
N VAL A 200 5.14 -6.15 6.61
CA VAL A 200 5.50 -4.77 6.89
C VAL A 200 7.02 -4.70 6.97
N VAL A 201 7.62 -3.92 6.07
CA VAL A 201 9.08 -3.71 6.01
C VAL A 201 9.33 -2.23 6.25
N ALA A 202 9.93 -1.92 7.39
CA ALA A 202 10.15 -0.57 7.86
C ALA A 202 11.64 -0.21 8.02
N GLY A 203 11.92 1.09 7.91
CA GLY A 203 13.26 1.67 7.95
C GLY A 203 13.83 2.04 6.58
N ALA A 204 14.97 2.74 6.58
CA ALA A 204 15.68 3.08 5.35
C ALA A 204 16.34 1.84 4.70
N ASN A 205 15.72 1.29 3.65
CA ASN A 205 16.14 0.04 3.02
C ASN A 205 15.99 0.08 1.49
N GLN A 206 16.84 -0.67 0.80
CA GLN A 206 16.53 -1.23 -0.51
C GLN A 206 15.82 -2.57 -0.30
N VAL A 207 14.57 -2.67 -0.77
CA VAL A 207 13.71 -3.84 -0.58
C VAL A 207 13.45 -4.51 -1.91
N ASN A 208 13.82 -5.78 -2.05
CA ASN A 208 13.55 -6.57 -3.25
C ASN A 208 12.04 -6.89 -3.37
N HIS A 209 11.50 -6.78 -4.58
CA HIS A 209 10.07 -6.99 -4.82
C HIS A 209 9.60 -8.42 -4.54
N ASP A 210 10.33 -9.44 -5.00
CA ASP A 210 9.87 -10.83 -4.92
C ASP A 210 10.07 -11.44 -3.54
N THR A 211 11.23 -11.17 -2.93
CA THR A 211 11.66 -11.82 -1.69
C THR A 211 11.37 -11.01 -0.44
N LEU A 212 11.09 -9.71 -0.58
CA LEU A 212 11.04 -8.73 0.52
C LEU A 212 12.35 -8.63 1.32
N ALA A 213 13.47 -9.16 0.80
CA ALA A 213 14.77 -8.98 1.40
C ALA A 213 15.10 -7.47 1.46
N ALA A 214 15.47 -7.00 2.65
CA ALA A 214 15.68 -5.59 2.94
C ALA A 214 17.15 -5.35 3.32
N THR A 215 17.86 -4.65 2.45
CA THR A 215 19.25 -4.24 2.65
C THR A 215 19.26 -2.78 3.14
N PRO A 216 19.86 -2.46 4.29
CA PRO A 216 19.91 -1.09 4.79
C PRO A 216 20.57 -0.12 3.81
N ILE A 217 20.00 1.07 3.68
CA ILE A 217 20.56 2.20 2.93
C ILE A 217 20.51 3.48 3.78
N ALA A 218 21.12 4.57 3.30
CA ALA A 218 21.04 5.85 4.00
C ALA A 218 19.61 6.43 3.93
N GLY A 219 19.06 6.81 5.09
CA GLY A 219 17.79 7.53 5.19
C GLY A 219 17.94 9.04 5.00
N GLU A 220 16.86 9.72 4.58
CA GLU A 220 16.78 11.18 4.44
C GLU A 220 16.18 11.85 5.69
N GLY A 221 16.91 12.75 6.33
CA GLY A 221 16.43 13.42 7.55
C GLY A 221 16.49 12.52 8.80
N ALA A 222 15.93 13.01 9.91
CA ALA A 222 16.00 12.33 11.20
C ALA A 222 15.33 10.95 11.15
N ALA A 223 15.96 9.97 11.80
CA ALA A 223 15.36 8.66 12.00
C ALA A 223 14.06 8.79 12.81
N PRO A 224 13.00 8.05 12.45
CA PRO A 224 11.79 8.01 13.27
C PRO A 224 12.09 7.37 14.62
N ALA A 225 11.32 7.72 15.66
CA ALA A 225 11.47 7.08 16.97
C ALA A 225 11.03 5.62 16.96
N ILE A 226 9.99 5.32 16.17
CA ILE A 226 9.37 4.00 16.04
C ILE A 226 9.12 3.75 14.54
N ALA A 227 9.58 2.62 14.04
CA ALA A 227 9.44 2.22 12.64
C ALA A 227 8.07 1.59 12.37
N ILE A 228 7.54 0.82 13.32
CA ILE A 228 6.21 0.21 13.23
C ILE A 228 5.51 0.47 14.56
N ASP A 229 4.45 1.28 14.51
CA ASP A 229 3.68 1.68 15.68
C ASP A 229 2.21 1.26 15.50
N VAL A 230 1.77 0.30 16.32
CA VAL A 230 0.38 -0.16 16.36
C VAL A 230 -0.28 0.41 17.61
N SER A 231 -1.20 1.35 17.43
CA SER A 231 -1.86 2.02 18.55
C SER A 231 -2.94 1.15 19.19
N GLN A 232 -3.43 1.54 20.38
CA GLN A 232 -4.49 0.80 21.09
C GLN A 232 -5.80 0.67 20.29
N LEU A 233 -6.09 1.62 19.41
CA LEU A 233 -7.26 1.59 18.51
C LEU A 233 -6.97 0.85 17.20
N GLY A 234 -5.69 0.58 16.92
CA GLY A 234 -5.23 -0.12 15.74
C GLY A 234 -5.20 -1.63 15.89
N GLY A 235 -4.99 -2.30 14.76
CA GLY A 235 -4.65 -3.71 14.78
C GLY A 235 -4.33 -4.27 13.40
N MET A 236 -3.59 -5.37 13.37
CA MET A 236 -3.20 -6.11 12.18
C MET A 236 -3.77 -7.53 12.28
N TYR A 237 -4.63 -7.89 11.34
CA TYR A 237 -5.36 -9.16 11.32
C TYR A 237 -5.11 -9.84 9.98
N SER A 238 -4.41 -10.97 10.02
CA SER A 238 -4.01 -11.68 8.80
C SER A 238 -3.82 -13.17 9.07
N ASN A 239 -3.78 -14.02 8.06
CA ASN A 239 -3.45 -15.44 8.26
C ASN A 239 -1.99 -15.57 8.73
N ARG A 240 -1.08 -14.88 8.06
CA ARG A 240 0.35 -14.79 8.39
C ARG A 240 0.78 -13.32 8.46
N ILE A 241 1.69 -13.00 9.37
CA ILE A 241 2.24 -11.65 9.53
C ILE A 241 3.77 -11.69 9.61
N LEU A 242 4.43 -10.82 8.86
CA LEU A 242 5.86 -10.53 8.96
C LEU A 242 6.05 -9.03 9.21
N LEU A 243 6.63 -8.64 10.34
CA LEU A 243 7.03 -7.26 10.63
C LEU A 243 8.54 -7.19 10.76
N VAL A 244 9.18 -6.34 9.96
CA VAL A 244 10.64 -6.17 9.94
C VAL A 244 10.97 -4.68 10.07
N SER A 245 11.78 -4.31 11.05
CA SER A 245 12.41 -2.99 11.19
C SER A 245 13.92 -3.14 11.16
N ASN A 246 14.57 -2.61 10.12
CA ASN A 246 16.01 -2.77 9.91
C ASN A 246 16.84 -1.50 10.18
N GLU A 247 16.22 -0.36 10.43
CA GLU A 247 16.94 0.88 10.76
C GLU A 247 17.48 0.79 12.20
N ASN A 248 18.80 0.88 12.34
CA ASN A 248 19.48 0.66 13.61
C ASN A 248 18.96 1.60 14.71
N GLY A 249 18.58 1.03 15.85
CA GLY A 249 18.07 1.77 17.00
C GLY A 249 16.61 2.23 16.88
N VAL A 250 15.95 2.01 15.74
CA VAL A 250 14.55 2.35 15.54
C VAL A 250 13.67 1.15 15.89
N GLY A 251 12.84 1.31 16.92
CA GLY A 251 12.06 0.23 17.51
C GLY A 251 10.73 -0.09 16.81
N VAL A 252 10.06 -1.10 17.33
CA VAL A 252 8.68 -1.49 17.00
C VAL A 252 7.86 -1.45 18.28
N ALA A 253 6.67 -0.85 18.22
CA ALA A 253 5.75 -0.77 19.34
C ALA A 253 4.37 -1.32 18.96
N ASN A 254 3.81 -2.17 19.82
CA ASN A 254 2.45 -2.67 19.71
C ASN A 254 1.69 -2.44 21.03
N ALA A 255 0.76 -1.49 21.01
CA ALA A 255 -0.24 -1.26 22.04
C ALA A 255 -1.65 -1.78 21.64
N GLY A 256 -1.85 -2.12 20.37
CA GLY A 256 -3.09 -2.65 19.81
C GLY A 256 -3.13 -4.17 19.75
N THR A 257 -3.67 -4.70 18.66
CA THR A 257 -3.72 -6.16 18.40
C THR A 257 -2.97 -6.53 17.13
N ILE A 258 -2.00 -7.43 17.22
CA ILE A 258 -1.39 -8.13 16.08
C ILE A 258 -1.82 -9.60 16.17
N ALA A 259 -2.56 -10.09 15.17
CA ALA A 259 -3.12 -11.43 15.18
C ALA A 259 -2.88 -12.15 13.85
N ALA A 260 -1.96 -13.13 13.86
CA ALA A 260 -1.82 -14.14 12.82
C ALA A 260 -2.81 -15.29 13.09
N GLN A 261 -3.88 -15.37 12.30
CA GLN A 261 -5.07 -16.17 12.60
C GLN A 261 -5.03 -17.61 12.04
N ALA A 262 -4.14 -17.88 11.07
CA ALA A 262 -4.05 -19.19 10.44
C ALA A 262 -2.59 -19.61 10.11
N GLY A 263 -1.60 -18.94 10.69
CA GLY A 263 -0.19 -19.17 10.43
C GLY A 263 0.72 -18.42 11.39
N ASP A 264 1.97 -18.23 10.96
CA ASP A 264 3.03 -17.69 11.79
C ASP A 264 2.98 -16.15 11.92
N LEU A 265 3.53 -15.66 13.02
CA LEU A 265 3.86 -14.26 13.25
C LEU A 265 5.36 -14.11 13.46
N THR A 266 6.02 -13.35 12.59
CA THR A 266 7.44 -13.00 12.74
C THR A 266 7.57 -11.51 13.00
N LEU A 267 8.29 -11.15 14.06
CA LEU A 267 8.63 -9.79 14.45
C LEU A 267 10.15 -9.65 14.53
N GLN A 268 10.74 -8.80 13.69
CA GLN A 268 12.16 -8.50 13.71
C GLN A 268 12.38 -7.00 13.87
N SER A 269 13.24 -6.61 14.80
CA SER A 269 13.56 -5.21 15.06
C SER A 269 15.04 -5.02 15.38
N ASN A 270 15.75 -4.22 14.59
CA ASN A 270 17.11 -3.75 14.92
C ASN A 270 17.14 -2.64 15.99
N GLY A 271 16.00 -2.38 16.65
CA GLY A 271 15.85 -1.53 17.83
C GLY A 271 15.12 -2.27 18.96
N GLN A 272 14.47 -1.52 19.85
CA GLN A 272 13.64 -2.09 20.92
C GLN A 272 12.28 -2.58 20.37
N LEU A 273 11.82 -3.74 20.84
CA LEU A 273 10.46 -4.23 20.61
C LEU A 273 9.63 -4.06 21.89
N VAL A 274 8.57 -3.27 21.84
CA VAL A 274 7.65 -3.02 22.96
C VAL A 274 6.28 -3.61 22.66
N LEU A 275 5.84 -4.57 23.47
CA LEU A 275 4.56 -5.27 23.33
C LEU A 275 3.71 -5.04 24.58
N THR A 276 2.87 -4.00 24.56
CA THR A 276 1.92 -3.70 25.65
C THR A 276 0.50 -4.15 25.33
N GLY A 277 0.20 -4.39 24.06
CA GLY A 277 -1.09 -4.87 23.56
C GLY A 277 -1.19 -6.40 23.47
N LYS A 278 -1.94 -6.88 22.48
CA LYS A 278 -2.12 -8.30 22.18
C LYS A 278 -1.31 -8.69 20.94
N THR A 279 -0.53 -9.76 21.07
CA THR A 279 0.30 -10.31 19.99
C THR A 279 0.06 -11.82 19.93
N THR A 280 -0.68 -12.29 18.92
CA THR A 280 -1.11 -13.70 18.85
C THR A 280 -0.84 -14.37 17.51
N ALA A 281 -0.52 -15.67 17.54
CA ALA A 281 -0.40 -16.52 16.37
C ALA A 281 -1.12 -17.87 16.55
N SER A 282 -1.76 -18.39 15.50
CA SER A 282 -2.18 -19.80 15.47
C SER A 282 -1.04 -20.75 15.10
N GLY A 283 -0.02 -20.25 14.40
CA GLY A 283 1.23 -20.95 14.16
C GLY A 283 2.25 -20.65 15.25
N ASN A 284 3.50 -20.45 14.83
CA ASN A 284 4.60 -19.99 15.66
C ASN A 284 4.61 -18.47 15.77
N LEU A 285 5.14 -17.98 16.88
CA LEU A 285 5.47 -16.57 17.08
C LEU A 285 6.96 -16.45 17.34
N THR A 286 7.68 -15.81 16.42
CA THR A 286 9.11 -15.50 16.58
C THR A 286 9.28 -14.00 16.72
N ALA A 287 9.92 -13.56 17.80
CA ALA A 287 10.28 -12.16 18.01
C ALA A 287 11.79 -12.04 18.22
N THR A 288 12.46 -11.21 17.42
CA THR A 288 13.90 -10.96 17.50
C THR A 288 14.14 -9.46 17.58
N ALA A 289 14.82 -9.01 18.64
CA ALA A 289 15.13 -7.59 18.80
C ALA A 289 16.34 -7.33 19.71
N ASN A 290 16.92 -6.13 19.65
CA ASN A 290 18.01 -5.73 20.57
C ASN A 290 17.56 -5.76 22.05
N SER A 291 16.30 -5.45 22.30
CA SER A 291 15.65 -5.69 23.59
C SER A 291 14.15 -5.87 23.39
N ILE A 292 13.53 -6.71 24.21
CA ILE A 292 12.09 -6.98 24.16
C ILE A 292 11.48 -6.59 25.50
N GLN A 293 10.57 -5.62 25.50
CA GLN A 293 9.71 -5.30 26.62
C GLN A 293 8.31 -5.83 26.34
N ASN A 294 7.79 -6.65 27.24
CA ASN A 294 6.47 -7.25 27.08
C ASN A 294 5.68 -7.14 28.39
N SER A 295 4.68 -6.28 28.40
CA SER A 295 3.71 -6.13 29.48
C SER A 295 2.29 -6.48 29.05
N GLY A 296 2.11 -6.83 27.77
CA GLY A 296 0.84 -7.22 27.18
C GLY A 296 0.64 -8.73 27.13
N THR A 297 -0.29 -9.18 26.29
CA THR A 297 -0.53 -10.60 26.03
C THR A 297 0.25 -11.04 24.81
N THR A 298 1.08 -12.07 24.96
CA THR A 298 1.74 -12.72 23.82
C THR A 298 1.51 -14.22 23.87
N TYR A 299 0.92 -14.76 22.80
CA TYR A 299 0.50 -16.16 22.75
C TYR A 299 0.67 -16.74 21.35
N ALA A 300 1.08 -18.00 21.27
CA ALA A 300 1.06 -18.78 20.05
C ALA A 300 0.43 -20.15 20.36
N GLN A 301 -0.36 -20.71 19.45
CA GLN A 301 -0.88 -22.08 19.65
C GLN A 301 0.24 -23.13 19.52
N GLN A 302 1.27 -22.85 18.73
CA GLN A 302 2.48 -23.67 18.65
C GLN A 302 3.55 -23.10 19.58
N ASN A 303 4.65 -22.55 19.04
CA ASN A 303 5.78 -22.08 19.84
C ASN A 303 5.86 -20.56 19.91
N VAL A 304 6.38 -20.05 21.04
CA VAL A 304 6.81 -18.65 21.19
C VAL A 304 8.32 -18.64 21.37
N LEU A 305 9.05 -18.06 20.42
CA LEU A 305 10.49 -17.86 20.48
C LEU A 305 10.81 -16.37 20.58
N ARG A 306 11.66 -16.00 21.55
CA ARG A 306 12.15 -14.63 21.74
C ARG A 306 13.67 -14.63 21.79
N LEU A 307 14.30 -13.88 20.90
CA LEU A 307 15.75 -13.78 20.73
C LEU A 307 16.20 -12.33 20.87
#